data_AF-A0A7G8UL31-F1
#
_entry.id   AF-A0A7G8UL31-F1
#
_cell.length_a   1.000
_cell.length_b   1.000
_cell.length_c   1.000
_cell.angle_alpha   90.00
_cell.angle_beta   90.00
_cell.angle_gamma   90.00
#
_symmetry.space_group_name_H-M   'P 1'
#
loop_
_entity.id
_entity.type
_entity.pdbx_description
1 polymer ?
#
loop_
_entity_poly.entity_id
_entity_poly.type
_entity_poly.pdbx_seq_one_letter_code
_entity_poly.pdbx_strand_id
1 'polypeptide(L)' 'MQEFVSSIQEQRKPAIDVYDAVTWSSVFPLSVQSAANGSIPVKFVDFKLRTGSRASSVSER' A
#
# COMPACT_ATOMS: atom_id res chain seq x y z
N MET A 1 14.87 8.76 12.30
CA MET A 1 15.79 9.40 11.32
C MET A 1 17.03 8.55 11.07
N GLN A 2 17.75 8.08 12.10
CA GLN A 2 18.96 7.27 11.91
C GLN A 2 18.74 5.99 11.08
N GLU A 3 17.63 5.27 11.30
CA GLU A 3 17.29 4.05 10.54
C GLU A 3 17.17 4.30 9.02
N PHE A 4 16.48 5.37 8.63
CA PHE A 4 16.33 5.72 7.22
C PHE A 4 17.69 6.01 6.58
N VAL A 5 18.54 6.79 7.27
CA VAL A 5 19.88 7.12 6.77
C VAL A 5 20.76 5.87 6.65
N SER A 6 20.76 4.98 7.65
CA SER A 6 21.55 3.74 7.56
C SER A 6 21.04 2.82 6.46
N SER A 7 19.73 2.75 6.24
CA SER A 7 19.14 1.93 5.16
C SER A 7 19.66 2.32 3.78
N ILE A 8 19.86 3.61 3.53
CA ILE A 8 20.40 4.15 2.28
C ILE A 8 21.88 3.75 2.14
N GLN A 9 22.68 3.95 3.20
CA GLN A 9 24.11 3.62 3.18
C GLN A 9 24.36 2.12 2.97
N GLU A 10 23.53 1.28 3.58
CA GLU A 10 23.60 -0.19 3.50
C GLU A 10 22.94 -0.76 2.24
N GLN A 11 22.35 0.08 1.37
CA GLN A 11 21.59 -0.34 0.19
C GLN A 11 20.48 -1.36 0.48
N ARG A 12 19.89 -1.28 1.68
CA ARG A 12 18.76 -2.13 2.08
C ARG A 12 17.46 -1.36 1.98
N LYS A 13 16.35 -2.09 2.03
CA LYS A 13 15.03 -1.48 2.15
C LYS A 13 14.90 -0.77 3.52
N PRO A 14 14.39 0.47 3.58
CA PRO A 14 14.07 1.12 4.85
C PRO A 14 12.97 0.36 5.58
N ALA A 15 12.89 0.54 6.90
CA ALA A 15 11.85 -0.07 7.72
C ALA A 15 10.44 0.40 7.37
N ILE A 16 10.31 1.63 6.85
CA ILE A 16 9.07 2.22 6.35
C ILE A 16 9.33 2.66 4.91
N ASP A 17 8.55 2.11 3.97
CA ASP A 17 8.62 2.47 2.56
C ASP A 17 7.46 3.38 2.11
N VAL A 18 7.45 3.73 0.82
CA VAL A 18 6.38 4.57 0.23
C VAL A 18 5.00 3.94 0.32
N TYR A 19 4.91 2.61 0.24
CA TYR A 19 3.65 1.87 0.31
C TYR A 19 3.08 1.88 1.73
N ASP A 20 3.94 1.83 2.74
CA ASP A 20 3.54 1.99 4.14
C ASP A 20 3.01 3.42 4.37
N ALA A 21 3.73 4.43 3.87
CA ALA A 21 3.34 5.83 4.00
C ALA A 21 1.98 6.15 3.34
N VAL A 22 1.74 5.66 2.12
CA VAL A 22 0.44 5.86 1.43
C VAL A 22 -0.68 5.07 2.09
N THR A 23 -0.39 3.86 2.62
CA THR A 23 -1.40 3.07 3.34
C THR A 23 -1.90 3.84 4.57
N TRP A 24 -1.01 4.39 5.38
CA TRP A 24 -1.41 5.22 6.53
C TRP A 24 -2.11 6.51 6.12
N SER A 25 -1.59 7.19 5.09
CA SER A 25 -2.17 8.45 4.61
C SER A 25 -3.56 8.25 4.01
N SER A 26 -3.84 7.07 3.43
CA SER A 26 -5.13 6.73 2.82
C SER A 26 -6.27 6.57 3.82
N VAL A 27 -5.98 6.43 5.11
CA VAL A 27 -7.03 6.34 6.15
C VAL A 27 -7.95 7.56 6.09
N PHE A 28 -7.41 8.77 6.00
CA PHE A 28 -8.20 10.01 5.96
C PHE A 28 -9.20 10.07 4.78
N PRO A 29 -8.79 9.94 3.51
CA PRO A 29 -9.73 9.98 2.40
C PRO A 29 -10.74 8.82 2.42
N LEU A 30 -10.33 7.62 2.88
CA LEU A 30 -11.25 6.49 3.03
C LEU A 30 -12.27 6.71 4.15
N SER A 31 -11.89 7.39 5.24
CA SER A 31 -12.83 7.81 6.29
C SER A 31 -13.86 8.80 5.77
N VAL A 32 -13.44 9.78 4.96
CA VAL A 32 -14.37 10.72 4.30
C VAL A 32 -15.35 9.95 3.40
N GLN A 33 -14.85 9.01 2.61
CA GLN A 33 -15.69 8.16 1.76
C GLN A 33 -16.66 7.29 2.56
N SER A 34 -16.20 6.71 3.67
CA SER A 34 -17.04 5.92 4.58
C SER A 34 -18.18 6.76 5.14
N ALA A 35 -17.88 7.95 5.67
CA ALA A 35 -18.87 8.86 6.22
C ALA A 35 -19.91 9.28 5.16
N ALA A 36 -19.46 9.58 3.93
CA ALA A 36 -20.35 9.93 2.82
C ALA A 36 -21.29 8.77 2.42
N ASN A 37 -20.86 7.52 2.61
CA ASN A 37 -21.62 6.33 2.26
C ASN A 37 -22.43 5.73 3.43
N GLY A 38 -22.69 6.52 4.49
CA GLY A 38 -23.47 6.05 5.64
C GLY A 38 -22.65 5.28 6.67
N SER A 39 -21.37 5.61 6.83
CA SER A 39 -20.45 5.00 7.80
C SER A 39 -20.23 3.50 7.59
N ILE A 40 -20.28 3.06 6.33
CA ILE A 40 -20.01 1.67 5.96
C ILE A 40 -18.50 1.41 5.83
N PRO A 41 -18.03 0.16 6.04
CA PRO A 41 -16.64 -0.21 5.76
C PRO A 41 -16.26 0.06 4.31
N VAL A 42 -15.08 0.65 4.09
CA VAL A 42 -14.50 0.90 2.76
C VAL A 42 -13.22 0.09 2.62
N LYS A 43 -13.06 -0.59 1.48
CA LYS A 43 -11.90 -1.43 1.20
C LYS A 43 -10.66 -0.57 0.92
N PHE A 44 -9.54 -0.90 1.56
CA PHE A 44 -8.24 -0.30 1.25
C PHE A 44 -7.72 -0.75 -0.12
N VAL A 45 -7.05 0.16 -0.80
CA VAL A 45 -6.33 -0.13 -2.05
C VAL A 45 -5.06 -0.91 -1.72
N ASP A 46 -4.77 -1.97 -2.49
CA ASP A 46 -3.47 -2.62 -2.44
C ASP A 46 -2.50 -1.85 -3.34
N PHE A 47 -1.68 -1.00 -2.73
CA PHE A 47 -0.72 -0.16 -3.45
C PHE A 47 0.52 -0.92 -3.94
N LYS A 48 0.79 -2.14 -3.44
CA LYS A 48 1.93 -2.96 -3.88
C LYS A 48 1.60 -3.75 -5.16
N LEU A 49 0.32 -3.88 -5.49
CA LEU A 49 -0.11 -4.59 -6.68
C LEU A 49 0.20 -3.78 -7.95
N ARG A 50 1.00 -4.36 -8.85
CA ARG A 50 1.22 -3.79 -10.17
C ARG A 50 -0.02 -4.02 -11.03
N THR A 51 -0.82 -2.97 -11.25
CA THR A 51 -1.92 -3.02 -12.21
C THR A 51 -1.35 -3.40 -13.59
N GLY A 52 -1.71 -4.59 -14.08
CA GLY A 52 -1.18 -5.16 -15.33
C GLY A 52 -0.22 -6.36 -15.19
N SER A 53 -0.04 -6.97 -14.02
CA SER A 53 0.47 -8.35 -13.98
C SER A 53 -0.61 -9.29 -14.54
N ARG A 54 -0.56 -9.50 -15.86
CA ARG A 54 -1.31 -10.49 -16.61
C ARG A 54 -1.48 -11.75 -15.76
N ALA A 55 -2.73 -12.17 -15.59
CA ALA A 55 -3.05 -13.56 -15.37
C ALA A 55 -2.41 -14.35 -16.53
N SER A 56 -1.22 -14.90 -16.28
CA SER A 56 -0.53 -15.81 -17.17
C SER A 56 -0.22 -17.05 -16.37
N SER A 57 -0.97 -18.10 -16.71
CA SER A 57 -0.70 -19.52 -16.46
C SER A 57 -0.88 -19.92 -14.99
N VAL A 58 -1.77 -20.86 -14.63
CA VAL A 58 -1.87 -22.20 -15.20
C VAL A 58 -3.30 -22.73 -15.01
N SER A 59 -3.98 -22.96 -16.13
CA SER A 59 -4.89 -24.09 -16.27
C SER A 59 -4.01 -25.26 -16.69
N GLU A 60 -3.67 -26.15 -15.76
CA GLU A 60 -3.19 -27.48 -16.08
C GLU A 60 -3.92 -28.48 -15.18
N ARG A 61 -4.84 -29.17 -15.85
CA ARG A 61 -5.43 -30.50 -15.55
C ARG A 61 -6.49 -30.57 -14.46
#